data_AF-A0A2L0UHD3-F1
#
_entry.id   AF-A0A2L0UHD3-F1
#
_cell.length_a   1.000
_cell.length_b   1.000
_cell.length_c   1.000
_cell.angle_alpha   90.00
_cell.angle_beta   90.00
_cell.angle_gamma   90.00
#
_symmetry.space_group_name_H-M   'P 1'
#
loop_
_entity.id
_entity.type
_entity.pdbx_description
1 polymer ?
#
loop_
_entity_poly.entity_id
_entity_poly.type
_entity_poly.pdbx_seq_one_letter_code
_entity_poly.pdbx_strand_id
1 'polypeptide(L)'
;VGAFVESERWYRAAPPPSSRWSFVPARSAKPDMLESIITYRGRTFDLSLTRVHAAVARAGDGFILSVHNPGFTGQWDDEHGLCVLLLEWLLGEDDVERWVRRVDCLVHDVQDSIPAAELPARVAELAQASPEPHWLLMQGTLGSGDPILVRVLRPLRWIDHPRFDLHTALRIPFDADEQGLPRAAASDDLGGLEDSLVRALGMRGMLVATETSKGARTFHFYSDAEDQNGRDALDAAARERRSVTARHSLDPGWRKVQDFA
;
A
#
# COMPACT_ATOMS: atom_id res chain seq x y z
N VAL A 1 7.15 7.20 1.79
CA VAL A 1 7.52 5.84 1.36
C VAL A 1 9.03 5.52 1.31
N GLY A 2 9.88 6.24 0.55
CA GLY A 2 11.33 5.93 0.53
C GLY A 2 12.02 6.04 1.90
N ALA A 3 11.67 7.07 2.68
CA ALA A 3 12.19 7.28 4.03
C ALA A 3 11.72 6.23 5.07
N PHE A 4 10.56 5.60 4.85
CA PHE A 4 9.98 4.61 5.78
C PHE A 4 10.71 3.26 5.72
N VAL A 5 11.09 2.82 4.51
CA VAL A 5 11.84 1.57 4.35
C VAL A 5 13.26 1.72 4.88
N GLU A 6 13.86 2.90 4.72
CA GLU A 6 15.14 3.23 5.35
C GLU A 6 15.01 3.31 6.88
N SER A 7 13.95 3.93 7.43
CA SER A 7 13.77 4.04 8.89
C SER A 7 13.54 2.68 9.56
N GLU A 8 12.76 1.78 8.97
CA GLU A 8 12.54 0.42 9.48
C GLU A 8 13.83 -0.43 9.43
N ARG A 9 14.64 -0.29 8.37
CA ARG A 9 15.94 -0.97 8.29
C ARG A 9 16.92 -0.46 9.35
N TRP A 10 16.96 0.85 9.56
CA TRP A 10 17.79 1.46 10.61
C TRP A 10 17.33 1.06 12.00
N TYR A 11 16.02 0.99 12.25
CA TYR A 11 15.48 0.53 13.53
C TYR A 11 15.93 -0.88 13.88
N ARG A 12 15.85 -1.82 12.92
CA ARG A 12 16.27 -3.20 13.16
C ARG A 12 17.77 -3.37 13.34
N ALA A 13 18.55 -2.51 12.69
CA ALA A 13 20.00 -2.44 12.89
C ALA A 13 20.39 -1.63 14.14
N ALA A 14 19.44 -0.92 14.77
CA ALA A 14 19.72 -0.10 15.93
C ALA A 14 20.04 -0.97 17.15
N PRO A 15 20.94 -0.51 18.04
CA PRO A 15 21.16 -1.19 19.30
C PRO A 15 19.88 -1.26 20.15
N PRO A 16 19.80 -2.16 21.14
CA PRO A 16 18.66 -2.22 22.05
C PRO A 16 18.42 -0.88 22.76
N PRO A 17 17.15 -0.50 22.98
CA PRO A 17 16.82 0.73 23.69
C PRO A 17 17.44 0.70 25.10
N SER A 18 17.94 1.86 25.52
CA SER A 18 18.51 2.07 26.85
C SER A 18 17.68 3.09 27.63
N SER A 19 18.01 3.31 28.90
CA SER A 19 17.38 4.37 29.71
C SER A 19 17.62 5.79 29.20
N ARG A 20 18.53 5.99 28.24
CA ARG A 20 18.88 7.31 27.69
C ARG A 20 18.37 7.56 26.28
N TRP A 21 18.07 6.50 25.53
CA TRP A 21 17.64 6.60 24.15
C TRP A 21 16.90 5.34 23.71
N SER A 22 15.92 5.53 22.85
CA SER A 22 15.23 4.47 22.13
C SER A 22 14.97 4.94 20.71
N PHE A 23 15.14 4.06 19.73
CA PHE A 23 14.74 4.34 18.36
C PHE A 23 13.28 3.93 18.18
N VAL A 24 12.50 4.77 17.48
CA VAL A 24 11.13 4.46 17.07
C VAL A 24 11.08 4.66 15.56
N PRO A 25 10.73 3.63 14.75
CA PRO A 25 10.82 3.67 13.29
C PRO A 25 9.83 4.63 12.64
N ALA A 26 8.72 4.91 13.32
CA ALA A 26 7.61 5.74 12.88
C ALA A 26 7.10 6.61 14.03
N ARG A 27 6.53 7.77 13.73
CA ARG A 27 5.90 8.62 14.75
C ARG A 27 4.67 7.94 15.35
N SER A 28 4.70 7.71 16.67
CA SER A 28 3.54 7.23 17.41
C SER A 28 2.46 8.30 17.52
N ALA A 29 1.20 7.87 17.55
CA ALA A 29 0.07 8.74 17.82
C ALA A 29 0.27 9.49 19.15
N LYS A 30 -0.12 10.77 19.14
CA LYS A 30 -0.21 11.67 20.29
C LYS A 30 -1.57 12.39 20.26
N PRO A 31 -2.70 11.68 20.50
CA PRO A 31 -4.03 12.26 20.37
C PRO A 31 -4.25 13.51 21.22
N ASP A 32 -3.62 13.58 22.40
CA ASP A 32 -3.65 14.73 23.32
C ASP A 32 -3.19 16.05 22.66
N MET A 33 -2.40 15.98 21.58
CA MET A 33 -2.04 17.16 20.80
C MET A 33 -3.25 17.89 20.22
N LEU A 34 -4.38 17.20 20.00
CA LEU A 34 -5.60 17.84 19.52
C LEU A 34 -6.26 18.76 20.55
N GLU A 35 -5.94 18.64 21.83
CA GLU A 35 -6.45 19.56 22.85
C GLU A 35 -5.63 20.86 22.91
N SER A 36 -4.58 20.95 22.07
CA SER A 36 -3.63 22.06 22.11
C SER A 36 -3.96 23.15 21.08
N ILE A 37 -3.59 24.37 21.44
CA ILE A 37 -3.43 25.47 20.50
C ILE A 37 -1.98 25.45 20.02
N ILE A 38 -1.77 25.35 18.71
CA ILE A 38 -0.43 25.34 18.11
C ILE A 38 -0.19 26.58 17.26
N THR A 39 1.07 26.95 17.11
CA THR A 39 1.50 27.87 16.05
C THR A 39 2.21 27.08 14.97
N TYR A 40 1.66 27.10 13.76
CA TYR A 40 2.21 26.45 12.59
C TYR A 40 2.38 27.47 11.48
N ARG A 41 3.62 27.63 10.98
CA ARG A 41 3.98 28.60 9.92
C ARG A 41 3.48 30.03 10.19
N GLY A 42 3.52 30.47 11.45
CA GLY A 42 3.12 31.82 11.87
C GLY A 42 1.61 32.04 11.99
N ARG A 43 0.79 31.00 11.85
CA ARG A 43 -0.65 31.02 12.14
C ARG A 43 -0.95 30.18 13.37
N THR A 44 -1.95 30.58 14.13
CA THR A 44 -2.38 29.87 15.35
C THR A 44 -3.64 29.08 15.06
N PHE A 45 -3.64 27.81 15.44
CA PHE A 45 -4.76 26.90 15.25
C PHE A 45 -5.14 26.28 16.60
N ASP A 46 -6.41 26.38 16.95
CA ASP A 46 -7.01 25.57 18.01
C ASP A 46 -7.37 24.22 17.39
N LEU A 47 -6.63 23.17 17.76
CA LEU A 47 -6.80 21.86 17.15
C LEU A 47 -8.06 21.14 17.65
N SER A 48 -8.63 21.55 18.78
CA SER A 48 -9.83 20.94 19.37
C SER A 48 -11.08 21.24 18.55
N LEU A 49 -11.01 22.30 17.74
CA LEU A 49 -12.05 22.70 16.80
C LEU A 49 -11.95 21.97 15.46
N THR A 50 -10.96 21.08 15.29
CA THR A 50 -10.79 20.33 14.05
C THR A 50 -11.88 19.29 13.90
N ARG A 51 -12.50 19.26 12.72
CA ARG A 51 -13.51 18.29 12.34
C ARG A 51 -13.05 17.49 11.14
N VAL A 52 -13.47 16.23 11.07
CA VAL A 52 -13.12 15.32 10.00
C VAL A 52 -14.39 14.65 9.50
N HIS A 53 -14.59 14.68 8.20
CA HIS A 53 -15.49 13.74 7.54
C HIS A 53 -14.68 12.56 7.03
N ALA A 54 -15.08 11.34 7.40
CA ALA A 54 -14.36 10.11 7.11
C ALA A 54 -15.22 9.16 6.26
N ALA A 55 -15.06 9.26 4.94
CA ALA A 55 -15.74 8.38 3.99
C ALA A 55 -14.91 7.12 3.73
N VAL A 56 -15.50 5.94 3.88
CA VAL A 56 -14.84 4.69 3.48
C VAL A 56 -14.65 4.70 1.96
N ALA A 57 -13.43 4.41 1.50
CA ALA A 57 -13.12 4.32 0.07
C ALA A 57 -13.97 3.22 -0.58
N ARG A 58 -14.24 3.34 -1.89
CA ARG A 58 -15.06 2.36 -2.63
C ARG A 58 -14.56 0.91 -2.50
N ALA A 59 -13.25 0.74 -2.39
CA ALA A 59 -12.58 -0.52 -2.17
C ALA A 59 -12.81 -1.13 -0.77
N GLY A 60 -13.27 -0.34 0.19
CA GLY A 60 -13.45 -0.77 1.58
C GLY A 60 -12.14 -0.91 2.37
N ASP A 61 -10.99 -0.51 1.81
CA ASP A 61 -9.68 -0.78 2.40
C ASP A 61 -9.05 0.42 3.13
N GLY A 62 -9.78 1.52 3.29
CA GLY A 62 -9.32 2.75 3.93
C GLY A 62 -10.35 3.88 3.85
N PHE A 63 -9.94 5.09 4.21
CA PHE A 63 -10.73 6.30 4.24
C PHE A 63 -10.23 7.36 3.26
N ILE A 64 -11.18 8.10 2.70
CA ILE A 64 -10.99 9.45 2.15
C ILE A 64 -11.37 10.40 3.28
N LEU A 65 -10.40 11.18 3.74
CA LEU A 65 -10.58 12.10 4.86
C LEU A 65 -10.72 13.53 4.34
N SER A 66 -11.74 14.23 4.81
CA SER A 66 -11.90 15.66 4.59
C SER A 66 -11.77 16.38 5.93
N VAL A 67 -10.73 17.20 6.09
CA VAL A 67 -10.34 17.83 7.35
C VAL A 67 -10.71 19.30 7.31
N HIS A 68 -11.46 19.76 8.30
CA HIS A 68 -11.79 21.16 8.51
C HIS A 68 -11.21 21.65 9.83
N ASN A 69 -10.65 22.86 9.82
CA ASN A 69 -10.38 23.64 11.02
C ASN A 69 -10.86 25.08 10.77
N PRO A 70 -11.44 25.79 11.75
CA PRO A 70 -11.89 27.17 11.56
C PRO A 70 -10.79 28.15 11.10
N GLY A 71 -9.52 27.82 11.33
CA GLY A 71 -8.38 28.59 10.83
C GLY A 71 -8.05 28.40 9.34
N PHE A 72 -8.69 27.44 8.65
CA PHE A 72 -8.53 27.24 7.21
C PHE A 72 -9.27 28.31 6.43
N THR A 73 -8.60 28.87 5.44
CA THR A 73 -9.11 29.97 4.62
C THR A 73 -9.12 29.64 3.13
N GLY A 74 -8.51 28.52 2.72
CA GLY A 74 -8.37 28.11 1.32
C GLY A 74 -7.41 28.99 0.51
N GLN A 75 -6.78 29.96 1.18
CA GLN A 75 -5.81 30.91 0.63
C GLN A 75 -4.42 30.67 1.20
N TRP A 76 -4.25 29.62 2.00
CA TRP A 76 -3.01 29.30 2.65
C TRP A 76 -2.39 28.06 2.04
N ASP A 77 -1.17 28.20 1.52
CA ASP A 77 -0.51 27.19 0.69
C ASP A 77 -0.15 25.89 1.43
N ASP A 78 -0.20 25.86 2.77
CA ASP A 78 0.27 24.73 3.59
C ASP A 78 -0.82 24.13 4.49
N GLU A 79 -2.10 24.34 4.15
CA GLU A 79 -3.23 23.67 4.81
C GLU A 79 -3.08 22.15 4.76
N HIS A 80 -2.67 21.62 3.61
CA HIS A 80 -2.44 20.19 3.43
C HIS A 80 -1.35 19.64 4.36
N GLY A 81 -0.24 20.36 4.54
CA GLY A 81 0.82 19.98 5.46
C GLY A 81 0.32 19.89 6.90
N LEU A 82 -0.52 20.85 7.32
CA LEU A 82 -1.14 20.79 8.65
C LEU A 82 -2.17 19.66 8.78
N CYS A 83 -2.99 19.42 7.75
CA CYS A 83 -3.92 18.29 7.72
C CYS A 83 -3.17 16.96 7.91
N VAL A 84 -2.08 16.73 7.18
CA VAL A 84 -1.26 15.51 7.30
C VAL A 84 -0.61 15.42 8.69
N LEU A 85 0.00 16.50 9.19
CA LEU A 85 0.63 16.52 10.51
C LEU A 85 -0.37 16.17 11.63
N LEU A 86 -1.58 16.71 11.54
CA LEU A 86 -2.66 16.44 12.49
C LEU A 86 -3.08 14.97 12.46
N LEU A 87 -3.18 14.38 11.26
CA LEU A 87 -3.51 12.96 11.10
C LEU A 87 -2.39 12.05 11.64
N GLU A 88 -1.11 12.42 11.42
CA GLU A 88 0.03 11.70 12.00
C GLU A 88 0.03 11.78 13.54
N TRP A 89 -0.38 12.91 14.14
CA TRP A 89 -0.58 12.98 15.59
C TRP A 89 -1.78 12.16 16.06
N LEU A 90 -2.85 12.10 15.29
CA LEU A 90 -4.06 11.35 15.66
C LEU A 90 -3.87 9.84 15.60
N LEU A 91 -3.35 9.37 14.48
CA LEU A 91 -3.32 7.95 14.11
C LEU A 91 -1.92 7.35 14.25
N GLY A 92 -0.88 8.18 14.22
CA GLY A 92 0.48 7.71 14.00
C GLY A 92 0.76 7.49 12.51
N GLU A 93 2.04 7.47 12.15
CA GLU A 93 2.48 7.37 10.75
C GLU A 93 1.98 6.09 10.08
N ASP A 94 2.04 4.95 10.78
CA ASP A 94 1.67 3.65 10.22
C ASP A 94 0.18 3.55 9.89
N ASP A 95 -0.69 4.04 10.77
CA ASP A 95 -2.13 4.00 10.52
C ASP A 95 -2.58 5.06 9.51
N VAL A 96 -1.86 6.19 9.39
CA VAL A 96 -2.04 7.10 8.25
C VAL A 96 -1.73 6.37 6.95
N GLU A 97 -0.56 5.75 6.81
CA GLU A 97 -0.17 5.01 5.60
C GLU A 97 -1.10 3.80 5.33
N ARG A 98 -1.56 3.12 6.38
CA ARG A 98 -2.42 1.94 6.26
C ARG A 98 -3.83 2.30 5.83
N TRP A 99 -4.43 3.34 6.42
CA TRP A 99 -5.87 3.60 6.32
C TRP A 99 -6.23 4.85 5.56
N VAL A 100 -5.35 5.84 5.42
CA VAL A 100 -5.68 7.10 4.77
C VAL A 100 -5.32 7.02 3.28
N ARG A 101 -6.33 7.10 2.42
CA ARG A 101 -6.17 7.02 0.95
C ARG A 101 -6.05 8.39 0.31
N ARG A 102 -6.71 9.38 0.90
CA ARG A 102 -6.70 10.77 0.44
C ARG A 102 -7.01 11.70 1.60
N VAL A 103 -6.42 12.88 1.57
CA VAL A 103 -6.66 13.96 2.51
C VAL A 103 -7.08 15.20 1.72
N ASP A 104 -8.30 15.65 1.94
CA ASP A 104 -8.85 16.89 1.42
C ASP A 104 -8.93 17.91 2.58
N CYS A 105 -8.50 19.15 2.40
CA CYS A 105 -8.65 20.20 3.41
C CYS A 105 -9.85 21.08 3.04
N LEU A 106 -10.73 21.33 4.00
CA LEU A 106 -12.00 22.03 3.80
C LEU A 106 -12.02 23.37 4.53
N VAL A 107 -12.36 24.44 3.80
CA VAL A 107 -12.59 25.77 4.38
C VAL A 107 -13.90 25.83 5.17
N HIS A 108 -14.90 25.06 4.73
CA HIS A 108 -16.20 24.98 5.38
C HIS A 108 -16.44 23.56 5.86
N ASP A 109 -16.93 23.44 7.09
CA ASP A 109 -17.35 22.18 7.66
C ASP A 109 -18.52 21.55 6.87
N VAL A 110 -18.64 20.23 6.95
CA VAL A 110 -19.72 19.46 6.32
C VAL A 110 -20.62 18.82 7.38
N GLN A 111 -21.88 18.58 7.02
CA GLN A 111 -22.93 18.21 7.98
C GLN A 111 -22.64 16.91 8.76
N ASP A 112 -21.96 15.96 8.14
CA ASP A 112 -21.63 14.63 8.67
C ASP A 112 -20.20 14.52 9.20
N SER A 113 -19.56 15.66 9.47
CA SER A 113 -18.24 15.67 10.12
C SER A 113 -18.32 15.31 11.61
N ILE A 114 -17.31 14.57 12.07
CA ILE A 114 -17.09 14.23 13.47
C ILE A 114 -15.94 15.06 14.04
N PRO A 115 -15.86 15.25 15.37
CA PRO A 115 -14.64 15.77 15.99
C PRO A 115 -13.44 14.91 15.58
N ALA A 116 -12.30 15.54 15.26
CA ALA A 116 -11.12 14.81 14.78
C ALA A 116 -10.62 13.75 15.79
N ALA A 117 -10.83 13.99 17.09
CA ALA A 117 -10.50 13.07 18.17
C ALA A 117 -11.26 11.72 18.12
N GLU A 118 -12.38 11.65 17.40
CA GLU A 118 -13.15 10.41 17.23
C GLU A 118 -12.64 9.53 16.08
N LEU A 119 -11.77 10.05 15.21
CA LEU A 119 -11.23 9.32 14.05
C LEU A 119 -10.51 8.00 14.42
N PRO A 120 -9.69 7.90 15.48
CA PRO A 120 -9.02 6.65 15.84
C PRO A 120 -10.01 5.50 16.10
N ALA A 121 -11.17 5.78 16.71
CA ALA A 121 -12.19 4.76 16.94
C ALA A 121 -12.79 4.24 15.61
N ARG A 122 -13.02 5.13 14.64
CA ARG A 122 -13.49 4.77 13.30
C ARG A 122 -12.48 3.92 12.54
N VAL A 123 -11.18 4.22 12.70
CA VAL A 123 -10.10 3.40 12.14
C VAL A 123 -10.08 2.01 12.78
N ALA A 124 -10.24 1.92 14.10
CA ALA A 124 -10.31 0.63 14.80
C ALA A 124 -11.53 -0.20 14.36
N GLU A 125 -12.69 0.42 14.17
CA GLU A 125 -13.89 -0.24 13.64
C GLU A 125 -13.65 -0.80 12.22
N LEU A 126 -13.06 0.00 11.33
CA LEU A 126 -12.73 -0.46 9.98
C LEU A 126 -11.69 -1.59 10.00
N ALA A 127 -10.70 -1.51 10.89
CA ALA A 127 -9.69 -2.54 11.04
C ALA A 127 -10.30 -3.89 11.49
N GLN A 128 -11.24 -3.86 12.44
CA GLN A 128 -11.94 -5.07 12.91
C GLN A 128 -12.88 -5.64 11.86
N ALA A 129 -13.52 -4.79 11.04
CA ALA A 129 -14.41 -5.22 9.97
C ALA A 129 -13.67 -5.62 8.68
N SER A 130 -12.36 -5.34 8.58
CA SER A 130 -11.57 -5.63 7.39
C SER A 130 -11.45 -7.14 7.19
N PRO A 131 -11.74 -7.66 5.98
CA PRO A 131 -11.54 -9.06 5.70
C PRO A 131 -10.05 -9.40 5.69
N GLU A 132 -9.75 -10.65 6.01
CA GLU A 132 -8.42 -11.23 5.77
C GLU A 132 -8.04 -11.07 4.29
N PRO A 133 -6.72 -10.98 3.98
CA PRO A 133 -6.24 -10.90 2.62
C PRO A 133 -6.82 -12.01 1.75
N HIS A 134 -7.46 -11.64 0.64
CA HIS A 134 -8.11 -12.58 -0.26
C HIS A 134 -7.83 -12.24 -1.72
N TRP A 135 -7.90 -13.25 -2.58
CA TRP A 135 -7.70 -13.08 -4.01
C TRP A 135 -8.99 -12.64 -4.69
N LEU A 136 -8.92 -11.52 -5.42
CA LEU A 136 -9.97 -11.04 -6.31
C LEU A 136 -9.58 -11.38 -7.75
N LEU A 137 -10.52 -11.88 -8.55
CA LEU A 137 -10.37 -12.01 -10.00
C LEU A 137 -11.17 -10.90 -10.70
N MET A 138 -10.48 -10.14 -11.54
CA MET A 138 -11.04 -9.08 -12.36
C MET A 138 -10.86 -9.40 -13.83
N GLN A 139 -11.83 -9.00 -14.63
CA GLN A 139 -11.78 -9.08 -16.08
C GLN A 139 -12.01 -7.70 -16.68
N GLY A 140 -11.27 -7.39 -17.73
CA GLY A 140 -11.44 -6.16 -18.47
C GLY A 140 -10.89 -6.28 -19.89
N THR A 141 -10.75 -5.12 -20.52
CA THR A 141 -10.17 -4.98 -21.86
C THR A 141 -9.07 -3.93 -21.81
N LEU A 142 -7.92 -4.23 -22.42
CA LEU A 142 -6.86 -3.27 -22.63
C LEU A 142 -7.32 -2.15 -23.57
N GLY A 143 -6.61 -1.03 -23.59
CA GLY A 143 -6.90 0.08 -24.53
C GLY A 143 -6.85 -0.33 -26.01
N SER A 144 -6.18 -1.45 -26.34
CA SER A 144 -6.18 -2.05 -27.68
C SER A 144 -7.40 -2.93 -27.98
N GLY A 145 -8.28 -3.17 -27.01
CA GLY A 145 -9.45 -4.03 -27.12
C GLY A 145 -9.23 -5.48 -26.68
N ASP A 146 -7.99 -5.92 -26.51
CA ASP A 146 -7.67 -7.29 -26.07
C ASP A 146 -8.16 -7.56 -24.63
N PRO A 147 -8.66 -8.75 -24.32
CA PRO A 147 -9.07 -9.09 -22.97
C PRO A 147 -7.87 -9.17 -22.03
N ILE A 148 -8.11 -8.81 -20.77
CA ILE A 148 -7.17 -8.98 -19.68
C ILE A 148 -7.88 -9.61 -18.47
N LEU A 149 -7.23 -10.59 -17.87
CA LEU A 149 -7.59 -11.14 -16.57
C LEU A 149 -6.54 -10.72 -15.55
N VAL A 150 -6.98 -10.14 -14.44
CA VAL A 150 -6.12 -9.77 -13.32
C VAL A 150 -6.58 -10.50 -12.08
N ARG A 151 -5.69 -11.28 -11.46
CA ARG A 151 -5.91 -11.80 -10.11
C ARG A 151 -5.04 -11.01 -9.16
N VAL A 152 -5.63 -10.38 -8.14
CA VAL A 152 -4.92 -9.48 -7.23
C VAL A 152 -5.28 -9.79 -5.79
N LEU A 153 -4.29 -9.72 -4.91
CA LEU A 153 -4.50 -9.86 -3.48
C LEU A 153 -5.07 -8.56 -2.90
N ARG A 154 -6.13 -8.65 -2.11
CA ARG A 154 -6.78 -7.48 -1.50
C ARG A 154 -6.82 -7.61 0.01
N PRO A 155 -6.48 -6.53 0.74
CA PRO A 155 -5.97 -5.24 0.24
C PRO A 155 -4.48 -5.30 -0.14
N LEU A 156 -4.04 -4.48 -1.10
CA LEU A 156 -2.61 -4.32 -1.43
C LEU A 156 -1.96 -3.37 -0.43
N ARG A 157 -1.37 -3.91 0.64
CA ARG A 157 -0.79 -3.12 1.74
C ARG A 157 0.70 -3.40 1.93
N TRP A 158 1.54 -2.52 1.36
CA TRP A 158 2.99 -2.59 1.53
C TRP A 158 3.42 -2.38 2.99
N ILE A 159 2.67 -1.57 3.76
CA ILE A 159 2.98 -1.26 5.16
C ILE A 159 2.93 -2.49 6.08
N ASP A 160 2.19 -3.53 5.68
CA ASP A 160 2.15 -4.81 6.40
C ASP A 160 3.35 -5.72 6.04
N HIS A 161 4.10 -5.34 5.00
CA HIS A 161 5.29 -6.02 4.49
C HIS A 161 6.42 -5.01 4.17
N PRO A 162 6.90 -4.20 5.13
CA PRO A 162 7.76 -3.04 4.85
C PRO A 162 9.14 -3.40 4.28
N ARG A 163 9.57 -4.67 4.45
CA ARG A 163 10.79 -5.19 3.83
C ARG A 163 10.63 -5.57 2.37
N PHE A 164 9.40 -5.75 1.88
CA PHE A 164 9.13 -6.21 0.52
C PHE A 164 9.18 -5.05 -0.47
N ASP A 165 10.38 -4.53 -0.67
CA ASP A 165 10.68 -3.32 -1.44
C ASP A 165 11.23 -3.61 -2.85
N LEU A 166 11.48 -4.87 -3.20
CA LEU A 166 11.87 -5.29 -4.54
C LEU A 166 10.67 -5.86 -5.28
N HIS A 167 10.17 -5.14 -6.29
CA HIS A 167 9.20 -5.66 -7.24
C HIS A 167 9.90 -6.53 -8.29
N THR A 168 9.37 -7.72 -8.53
CA THR A 168 9.75 -8.57 -9.65
C THR A 168 8.55 -8.86 -10.53
N ALA A 169 8.60 -8.39 -11.78
CA ALA A 169 7.68 -8.80 -12.84
C ALA A 169 8.26 -9.99 -13.59
N LEU A 170 7.69 -11.17 -13.38
CA LEU A 170 8.05 -12.40 -14.09
C LEU A 170 7.03 -12.68 -15.19
N ARG A 171 7.42 -12.44 -16.45
CA ARG A 171 6.56 -12.62 -17.62
C ARG A 171 6.82 -13.96 -18.30
N ILE A 172 5.77 -14.76 -18.40
CA ILE A 172 5.77 -16.10 -18.98
C ILE A 172 4.83 -16.13 -20.19
N PRO A 173 5.34 -16.28 -21.41
CA PRO A 173 4.51 -16.50 -22.59
C PRO A 173 3.94 -17.93 -22.57
N PHE A 174 2.77 -18.09 -23.18
CA PHE A 174 2.06 -19.37 -23.27
C PHE A 174 1.35 -19.51 -24.62
N ASP A 175 0.93 -20.74 -24.95
CA ASP A 175 0.08 -21.00 -26.11
C ASP A 175 -1.35 -20.53 -25.85
N ALA A 176 -1.77 -19.52 -26.63
CA ALA A 176 -3.02 -18.80 -26.42
C ALA A 176 -4.12 -19.26 -27.37
N ASP A 177 -5.37 -19.09 -26.95
CA ASP A 177 -6.53 -19.13 -27.84
C ASP A 177 -6.67 -17.86 -28.70
N GLU A 178 -7.73 -17.79 -29.49
CA GLU A 178 -8.02 -16.64 -30.36
C GLU A 178 -8.26 -15.35 -29.58
N GLN A 179 -8.60 -15.46 -28.30
CA GLN A 179 -8.85 -14.36 -27.38
C GLN A 179 -7.57 -13.94 -26.63
N GLY A 180 -6.43 -14.63 -26.86
CA GLY A 180 -5.18 -14.33 -26.17
C GLY A 180 -5.11 -14.86 -24.73
N LEU A 181 -6.04 -15.75 -24.35
CA LEU A 181 -6.12 -16.42 -23.05
C LEU A 181 -5.50 -17.82 -23.12
N PRO A 182 -5.05 -18.39 -21.98
CA PRO A 182 -4.37 -19.68 -22.00
C PRO A 182 -5.35 -20.81 -22.30
N ARG A 183 -4.94 -21.73 -23.20
CA ARG A 183 -5.64 -23.01 -23.36
C ARG A 183 -5.51 -23.87 -22.09
N ALA A 184 -6.24 -24.98 -22.00
CA ALA A 184 -6.25 -25.84 -20.80
C ALA A 184 -4.84 -26.29 -20.35
N ALA A 185 -4.05 -26.87 -21.25
CA ALA A 185 -2.68 -27.31 -20.92
C ALA A 185 -1.78 -26.15 -20.47
N ALA A 186 -1.89 -24.99 -21.15
CA ALA A 186 -1.17 -23.79 -20.76
C ALA A 186 -1.61 -23.26 -19.37
N SER A 187 -2.89 -23.40 -19.03
CA SER A 187 -3.42 -23.01 -17.73
C SER A 187 -2.87 -23.89 -16.60
N ASP A 188 -2.81 -25.20 -16.83
CA ASP A 188 -2.24 -26.17 -15.88
C ASP A 188 -0.74 -25.91 -15.66
N ASP A 189 0.01 -25.71 -16.74
CA ASP A 189 1.44 -25.39 -16.69
C ASP A 189 1.72 -24.09 -15.93
N LEU A 190 0.91 -23.05 -16.15
CA LEU A 190 1.02 -21.78 -15.44
C LEU A 190 0.68 -21.92 -13.96
N GLY A 191 -0.34 -22.71 -13.61
CA GLY A 191 -0.70 -23.00 -12.21
C GLY A 191 0.40 -23.76 -11.48
N GLY A 192 0.95 -24.81 -12.10
CA GLY A 192 2.05 -25.57 -11.51
C GLY A 192 3.33 -24.73 -11.32
N LEU A 193 3.62 -23.83 -12.26
CA LEU A 193 4.74 -22.90 -12.15
C LEU A 193 4.51 -21.88 -11.02
N GLU A 194 3.30 -21.33 -10.92
CA GLU A 194 2.92 -20.42 -9.82
C GLU A 194 3.15 -21.07 -8.46
N ASP A 195 2.61 -22.27 -8.25
CA ASP A 195 2.76 -23.02 -7.00
C ASP A 195 4.23 -23.30 -6.67
N SER A 196 5.04 -23.62 -7.69
CA SER A 196 6.47 -23.84 -7.53
C SER A 196 7.20 -22.56 -7.11
N LEU A 197 6.88 -21.42 -7.71
CA LEU A 197 7.48 -20.12 -7.40
C LEU A 197 7.10 -19.65 -5.99
N VAL A 198 5.82 -19.76 -5.63
CA VAL A 198 5.33 -19.42 -4.30
C VAL A 198 6.01 -20.30 -3.23
N ARG A 199 6.11 -21.61 -3.47
CA ARG A 199 6.85 -22.51 -2.56
C ARG A 199 8.35 -22.17 -2.47
N ALA A 200 8.99 -21.85 -3.58
CA ALA A 200 10.42 -21.54 -3.62
C ALA A 200 10.72 -20.23 -2.86
N LEU A 201 9.86 -19.22 -2.98
CA LEU A 201 9.98 -17.97 -2.22
C LEU A 201 9.70 -18.19 -0.74
N GLY A 202 8.63 -18.92 -0.40
CA GLY A 202 8.19 -19.10 0.98
C GLY A 202 7.95 -17.75 1.66
N MET A 203 8.51 -17.55 2.85
CA MET A 203 8.35 -16.30 3.61
C MET A 203 9.19 -15.13 3.09
N ARG A 204 10.04 -15.34 2.07
CA ARG A 204 10.99 -14.32 1.54
C ARG A 204 10.37 -13.38 0.52
N GLY A 205 9.19 -13.72 0.03
CA GLY A 205 8.46 -12.88 -0.90
C GLY A 205 7.01 -13.32 -1.03
N MET A 206 6.26 -12.54 -1.79
CA MET A 206 4.83 -12.68 -1.91
C MET A 206 4.39 -12.45 -3.35
N LEU A 207 3.56 -13.34 -3.88
CA LEU A 207 2.79 -13.06 -5.08
C LEU A 207 1.63 -12.16 -4.69
N VAL A 208 1.53 -10.98 -5.31
CA VAL A 208 0.45 -10.01 -4.98
C VAL A 208 -0.49 -9.77 -6.14
N ALA A 209 -0.06 -10.04 -7.37
CA ALA A 209 -0.92 -9.96 -8.54
C ALA A 209 -0.43 -10.87 -9.68
N THR A 210 -1.36 -11.27 -10.54
CA THR A 210 -1.08 -11.85 -11.85
C THR A 210 -1.93 -11.17 -12.90
N GLU A 211 -1.34 -10.75 -14.01
CA GLU A 211 -2.05 -10.28 -15.20
C GLU A 211 -1.90 -11.31 -16.32
N THR A 212 -2.98 -11.59 -17.05
CA THR A 212 -3.00 -12.50 -18.19
C THR A 212 -3.60 -11.78 -19.39
N SER A 213 -2.80 -11.57 -20.43
CA SER A 213 -3.25 -10.99 -21.68
C SER A 213 -2.25 -11.28 -22.81
N LYS A 214 -2.73 -11.27 -24.06
CA LYS A 214 -1.88 -11.34 -25.27
C LYS A 214 -0.89 -12.51 -25.25
N GLY A 215 -1.34 -13.69 -24.83
CA GLY A 215 -0.52 -14.90 -24.80
C GLY A 215 0.61 -14.88 -23.78
N ALA A 216 0.49 -14.08 -22.72
CA ALA A 216 1.43 -14.10 -21.61
C ALA A 216 0.77 -13.82 -20.26
N ARG A 217 1.36 -14.41 -19.22
CA ARG A 217 1.03 -14.13 -17.82
C ARG A 217 2.21 -13.44 -17.16
N THR A 218 1.99 -12.29 -16.55
CA THR A 218 2.99 -11.64 -15.69
C THR A 218 2.61 -11.90 -14.24
N PHE A 219 3.55 -12.44 -13.47
CA PHE A 219 3.44 -12.57 -12.02
C PHE A 219 4.16 -11.41 -11.36
N HIS A 220 3.49 -10.75 -10.42
CA HIS A 220 4.02 -9.61 -9.67
C HIS A 220 4.37 -10.10 -8.27
N PHE A 221 5.66 -10.32 -8.05
CA PHE A 221 6.20 -10.67 -6.74
C PHE A 221 6.79 -9.44 -6.07
N TYR A 222 6.69 -9.38 -4.75
CA TYR A 222 7.52 -8.52 -3.92
C TYR A 222 8.37 -9.35 -2.97
N SER A 223 9.61 -8.95 -2.78
CA SER A 223 10.58 -9.59 -1.89
C SER A 223 11.49 -8.52 -1.28
N ASP A 224 12.32 -8.91 -0.32
CA ASP A 224 13.34 -8.02 0.22
C ASP A 224 14.52 -7.85 -0.73
N ALA A 225 14.85 -6.61 -1.09
CA ALA A 225 16.01 -6.31 -1.93
C ALA A 225 17.35 -6.75 -1.32
N GLU A 226 17.43 -6.88 0.01
CA GLU A 226 18.63 -7.35 0.72
C GLU A 226 18.73 -8.88 0.80
N ASP A 227 17.64 -9.61 0.55
CA ASP A 227 17.65 -11.08 0.50
C ASP A 227 17.89 -11.57 -0.94
N GLN A 228 19.15 -11.84 -1.25
CA GLN A 228 19.55 -12.37 -2.56
C GLN A 228 18.85 -13.70 -2.91
N ASN A 229 18.46 -14.52 -1.92
CA ASN A 229 17.84 -15.81 -2.19
C ASN A 229 16.43 -15.67 -2.80
N GLY A 230 15.68 -14.65 -2.41
CA GLY A 230 14.35 -14.38 -2.95
C GLY A 230 14.42 -14.04 -4.44
N ARG A 231 15.36 -13.17 -4.79
CA ARG A 231 15.65 -12.82 -6.18
C ARG A 231 16.16 -14.02 -6.98
N ASP A 232 17.13 -14.75 -6.45
CA ASP A 232 17.75 -15.89 -7.14
C ASP A 232 16.74 -16.99 -7.50
N ALA A 233 15.73 -17.21 -6.65
CA ALA A 233 14.65 -18.16 -6.94
C ALA A 233 13.84 -17.75 -8.18
N LEU A 234 13.57 -16.46 -8.36
CA LEU A 234 12.83 -15.93 -9.52
C LEU A 234 13.73 -15.90 -10.78
N ASP A 235 15.00 -15.53 -10.62
CA ASP A 235 16.00 -15.55 -11.70
C ASP A 235 16.31 -16.98 -12.17
N ALA A 236 16.26 -17.98 -11.29
CA ALA A 236 16.40 -19.39 -11.66
C ALA A 236 15.26 -19.83 -12.58
N ALA A 237 14.01 -19.50 -12.25
CA ALA A 237 12.87 -19.83 -13.10
C ALA A 237 12.95 -19.19 -14.50
N ALA A 238 13.47 -17.96 -14.59
CA ALA A 238 13.72 -17.30 -15.88
C ALA A 238 14.84 -17.97 -16.68
N ARG A 239 15.90 -18.46 -16.01
CA ARG A 239 17.02 -19.17 -16.68
C ARG A 239 16.61 -20.55 -17.19
N GLU A 240 15.77 -21.27 -16.44
CA GLU A 240 15.31 -22.61 -16.82
C GLU A 240 14.41 -22.60 -18.08
N ARG A 241 13.74 -21.48 -18.35
CA ARG A 241 12.81 -21.33 -19.47
C ARG A 241 13.20 -20.11 -20.30
N ARG A 242 13.86 -20.31 -21.45
CA ARG A 242 14.39 -19.22 -22.31
C ARG A 242 13.36 -18.15 -22.70
N SER A 243 12.08 -18.48 -22.72
CA SER A 243 11.00 -17.56 -23.08
C SER A 243 10.48 -16.73 -21.90
N VAL A 244 10.89 -17.04 -20.67
CA VAL A 244 10.51 -16.34 -19.45
C VAL A 244 11.45 -15.16 -19.22
N THR A 245 10.90 -14.02 -18.82
CA THR A 245 11.69 -12.83 -18.51
C THR A 245 11.38 -12.34 -17.10
N ALA A 246 12.41 -12.08 -16.31
CA ALA A 246 12.31 -11.43 -15.01
C ALA A 246 12.78 -9.99 -15.13
N ARG A 247 12.03 -9.05 -14.55
CA ARG A 247 12.43 -7.65 -14.39
C ARG A 247 12.28 -7.25 -12.95
N HIS A 248 13.37 -6.76 -12.36
CA HIS A 248 13.41 -6.31 -10.98
C HIS A 248 13.48 -4.80 -10.90
N SER A 249 12.75 -4.19 -9.97
CA SER A 249 12.85 -2.76 -9.67
C SER A 249 12.52 -2.49 -8.21
N LEU A 250 13.26 -1.57 -7.59
CA LEU A 250 12.90 -1.08 -6.26
C LEU A 250 11.56 -0.35 -6.32
N ASP A 251 10.64 -0.77 -5.46
CA ASP A 251 9.30 -0.21 -5.35
C ASP A 251 8.73 -0.39 -3.93
N PRO A 252 9.30 0.30 -2.92
CA PRO A 252 8.90 0.17 -1.51
C PRO A 252 7.44 0.52 -1.20
N GLY A 253 6.74 1.24 -2.10
CA GLY A 253 5.33 1.61 -1.94
C GLY A 253 4.35 0.79 -2.76
N TRP A 254 4.84 -0.28 -3.38
CA TRP A 254 4.08 -1.15 -4.27
C TRP A 254 3.35 -0.40 -5.40
N ARG A 255 3.90 0.73 -5.89
CA ARG A 255 3.29 1.56 -6.94
C ARG A 255 3.08 0.81 -8.25
N LYS A 256 3.91 -0.20 -8.54
CA LYS A 256 3.81 -1.01 -9.78
C LYS A 256 2.55 -1.87 -9.85
N VAL A 257 1.83 -2.03 -8.75
CA VAL A 257 0.59 -2.83 -8.69
C VAL A 257 -0.61 -2.03 -8.19
N GLN A 258 -0.45 -0.73 -7.94
CA GLN A 258 -1.54 0.13 -7.42
C GLN A 258 -2.69 0.28 -8.41
N ASP A 259 -2.44 0.19 -9.72
CA ASP A 259 -3.48 0.24 -10.75
C ASP A 259 -4.45 -0.97 -10.68
N PHE A 260 -4.12 -2.00 -9.88
CA PHE A 260 -4.99 -3.16 -9.62
C PHE A 260 -5.83 -3.00 -8.33
N ALA A 261 -5.64 -1.93 -7.55
CA ALA A 261 -6.34 -1.65 -6.30
C ALA A 261 -7.67 -0.90 -6.52
#